data_AF-S4RCK9-F1
#
_entry.id   AF-S4RCK9-F1
#
_cell.length_a   1.000
_cell.length_b   1.000
_cell.length_c   1.000
_cell.angle_alpha   90.00
_cell.angle_beta   90.00
_cell.angle_gamma   90.00
#
_symmetry.space_group_name_H-M   'P 1'
#
loop_
_entity.id
_entity.type
_entity.pdbx_description
1 polymer ?
#
loop_
_entity_poly.entity_id
_entity_poly.type
_entity_poly.pdbx_seq_one_letter_code
_entity_poly.pdbx_strand_id
1 'polypeptide(L)'
;LCMTGLRRLFPLNFILLAVLTLAMSYLTGMLASFYNTNSVLMCIGVTAAVCGAVTLFCFQTKVDFTSCPGVMFALSMVLLLTGLIAAFTVPFGYIPWIQTVYAGLGAVIFTVFLAVDTQLLLGNRRNSISPEEHINGALRLYMDIVYIFTFLLQLIGSRN
;
A
#
# COMPACT_ATOMS: atom_id res chain seq x y z
N LEU A 1 2.99 -5.88 17.57
CA LEU A 1 4.33 -6.22 17.03
C LEU A 1 5.40 -5.79 18.04
N CYS A 2 5.83 -6.69 18.94
CA CYS A 2 6.74 -6.36 20.04
C CYS A 2 7.98 -7.28 20.07
N MET A 3 8.66 -7.44 18.93
CA MET A 3 9.96 -8.14 18.84
C MET A 3 10.88 -7.45 17.84
N THR A 4 11.40 -6.29 18.23
CA THR A 4 12.40 -5.54 17.46
C THR A 4 13.71 -6.33 17.28
N GLY A 5 13.97 -7.33 18.13
CA GLY A 5 15.17 -8.18 18.08
C GLY A 5 15.11 -9.31 17.05
N LEU A 6 13.95 -9.96 16.86
CA LEU A 6 13.83 -11.06 15.89
C LEU A 6 13.86 -10.57 14.43
N ARG A 7 13.44 -9.31 14.24
CA ARG A 7 13.44 -8.56 12.98
C ARG A 7 14.83 -7.97 12.63
N ARG A 8 15.90 -8.39 13.32
CA ARG A 8 17.29 -7.93 13.09
C ARG A 8 18.28 -9.09 12.95
N LEU A 9 17.81 -10.32 13.04
CA LEU A 9 18.64 -11.51 12.88
C LEU A 9 18.64 -11.93 11.42
N PHE A 10 19.80 -11.86 10.78
CA PHE A 10 20.04 -12.56 9.53
C PHE A 10 20.12 -14.07 9.82
N PRO A 11 19.42 -14.96 9.10
CA PRO A 11 18.61 -14.75 7.88
C PRO A 11 17.09 -14.61 8.11
N LEU A 12 16.61 -14.63 9.36
CA LEU A 12 15.19 -14.63 9.73
C LEU A 12 14.39 -13.46 9.11
N ASN A 13 15.01 -12.30 8.91
CA ASN A 13 14.37 -11.16 8.25
C ASN A 13 13.87 -11.45 6.83
N PHE A 14 14.65 -12.18 6.04
CA PHE A 14 14.27 -12.54 4.67
C PHE A 14 13.15 -13.58 4.66
N ILE A 15 13.19 -14.52 5.59
CA ILE A 15 12.13 -15.54 5.72
C ILE A 15 10.82 -14.87 6.13
N LEU A 16 10.84 -13.97 7.11
CA LEU A 16 9.65 -13.25 7.54
C LEU A 16 9.09 -12.36 6.42
N LEU A 17 9.96 -11.71 5.65
CA LEU A 17 9.57 -10.96 4.45
C LEU A 17 8.89 -11.86 3.41
N ALA A 18 9.51 -12.99 3.09
CA ALA A 18 8.98 -13.94 2.10
C ALA A 18 7.62 -14.49 2.55
N VAL A 19 7.47 -14.89 3.81
CA VAL A 19 6.20 -15.38 4.36
C VAL A 19 5.13 -14.29 4.30
N LEU A 20 5.44 -13.05 4.68
CA LEU A 20 4.49 -11.95 4.65
C LEU A 20 4.07 -11.58 3.22
N THR A 21 5.03 -11.51 2.29
CA THR A 21 4.76 -11.21 0.88
C THR A 21 3.91 -12.31 0.23
N LEU A 22 4.21 -13.58 0.47
CA LEU A 22 3.42 -14.72 -0.01
C LEU A 22 2.01 -14.73 0.59
N ALA A 23 1.88 -14.50 1.89
CA ALA A 23 0.58 -14.42 2.56
C ALA A 23 -0.29 -13.29 1.98
N MET A 24 0.28 -12.09 1.81
CA MET A 24 -0.42 -10.96 1.20
C MET A 24 -0.76 -11.20 -0.27
N SER A 25 0.15 -11.81 -1.04
CA SER A 25 -0.09 -12.17 -2.45
C SER A 25 -1.23 -13.17 -2.57
N TYR A 26 -1.27 -14.18 -1.69
CA TYR A 26 -2.34 -15.17 -1.64
C TYR A 26 -3.68 -14.54 -1.31
N LEU A 27 -3.75 -13.72 -0.25
CA LEU A 27 -4.99 -13.01 0.12
C LEU A 27 -5.51 -12.11 -1.01
N THR A 28 -4.61 -11.35 -1.63
CA THR A 28 -4.95 -10.45 -2.73
C THR A 28 -5.37 -11.23 -3.98
N GLY A 29 -4.71 -12.35 -4.29
CA GLY A 29 -5.09 -13.24 -5.39
C GLY A 29 -6.46 -13.89 -5.17
N MET A 30 -6.75 -14.33 -3.94
CA MET A 30 -8.08 -14.82 -3.56
C MET A 30 -9.14 -13.74 -3.76
N LEU A 31 -8.88 -12.50 -3.33
CA LEU A 31 -9.79 -11.38 -3.56
C LEU A 31 -10.00 -11.09 -5.05
N ALA A 32 -8.93 -11.09 -5.85
CA ALA A 32 -8.99 -10.85 -7.29
C ALA A 32 -9.78 -11.94 -8.04
N SER A 33 -9.83 -13.18 -7.51
CA SER A 33 -10.59 -14.26 -8.14
C SER A 33 -12.12 -14.04 -8.17
N PHE A 34 -12.64 -13.17 -7.29
CA PHE A 34 -14.04 -12.75 -7.29
C PHE A 34 -14.36 -11.68 -8.35
N TYR A 35 -13.37 -11.23 -9.12
CA TYR A 35 -13.53 -10.20 -10.14
C TYR A 35 -13.22 -10.73 -11.53
N ASN A 36 -13.84 -10.10 -12.53
CA ASN A 36 -13.58 -10.38 -13.94
C ASN A 36 -12.11 -10.18 -14.29
N THR A 37 -11.54 -11.12 -15.05
CA THR A 37 -10.15 -11.08 -15.49
C THR A 37 -9.80 -9.78 -16.21
N ASN A 38 -10.72 -9.27 -17.04
CA ASN A 38 -10.55 -7.99 -17.74
C ASN A 38 -10.41 -6.80 -16.76
N SER A 39 -11.20 -6.80 -15.68
CA SER A 39 -11.13 -5.77 -14.64
C SER A 39 -9.81 -5.86 -13.85
N VAL A 40 -9.39 -7.08 -13.50
CA VAL A 40 -8.14 -7.34 -12.79
C VAL A 40 -6.95 -6.84 -13.61
N LEU A 41 -6.89 -7.19 -14.90
CA LEU A 41 -5.82 -6.76 -15.82
C LEU A 41 -5.77 -5.23 -15.95
N MET A 42 -6.92 -4.57 -16.07
CA MET A 42 -6.99 -3.12 -16.12
C MET A 42 -6.45 -2.49 -14.82
N CYS A 43 -6.83 -3.02 -13.65
CA CYS A 43 -6.35 -2.54 -12.36
C CYS A 43 -4.83 -2.73 -12.20
N ILE A 44 -4.27 -3.84 -12.67
CA ILE A 44 -2.81 -4.06 -12.71
C ILE A 44 -2.13 -2.98 -13.57
N GLY A 45 -2.66 -2.71 -14.76
CA GLY A 45 -2.13 -1.68 -15.65
C GLY A 45 -2.15 -0.28 -15.05
N VAL A 46 -3.28 0.11 -14.43
CA VAL A 46 -3.40 1.41 -13.75
C VAL A 46 -2.46 1.49 -12.54
N THR A 47 -2.37 0.44 -11.72
CA THR A 47 -1.47 0.41 -10.56
C THR A 47 -0.01 0.57 -10.99
N ALA A 48 0.40 -0.12 -12.06
CA ALA A 48 1.75 -0.01 -12.61
C ALA A 48 2.03 1.40 -13.14
N ALA A 49 1.08 2.02 -13.85
CA ALA A 49 1.20 3.38 -14.34
C ALA A 49 1.32 4.39 -13.21
N VAL A 50 0.48 4.28 -12.17
CA VAL A 50 0.53 5.12 -10.96
C VAL A 50 1.86 4.96 -10.24
N CYS A 51 2.32 3.73 -10.04
CA CYS A 51 3.61 3.47 -9.39
C CYS A 51 4.78 4.06 -10.18
N GLY A 52 4.77 3.89 -11.51
CA GLY A 52 5.79 4.48 -12.39
C GLY A 52 5.77 6.01 -12.36
N ALA A 53 4.59 6.61 -12.47
CA ALA A 53 4.41 8.07 -12.43
C ALA A 53 4.88 8.68 -11.11
N VAL A 54 4.47 8.10 -9.97
CA VAL A 54 4.89 8.54 -8.64
C VAL A 54 6.40 8.40 -8.48
N THR A 55 6.97 7.27 -8.90
CA THR A 55 8.41 7.04 -8.82
C THR A 55 9.19 8.09 -9.63
N LEU A 56 8.79 8.33 -10.89
CA LEU A 56 9.40 9.35 -11.76
C LEU A 56 9.22 10.77 -11.20
N PHE A 57 8.09 11.06 -10.56
CA PHE A 57 7.83 12.33 -9.91
C PHE A 57 8.74 12.52 -8.68
N CYS A 58 8.91 11.50 -7.85
CA CYS A 58 9.80 11.53 -6.68
C CYS A 58 11.27 11.72 -7.06
N PHE A 59 11.70 11.23 -8.23
CA PHE A 59 13.05 11.47 -8.74
C PHE A 59 13.31 12.92 -9.19
N GLN A 60 12.27 13.61 -9.67
CA GLN A 60 12.38 14.96 -10.21
C GLN A 60 12.07 16.05 -9.18
N THR A 61 11.18 15.75 -8.23
CA THR A 61 10.71 16.73 -7.25
C THR A 61 11.78 17.05 -6.22
N LYS A 62 11.87 18.35 -5.88
CA LYS A 62 12.68 18.84 -4.75
C LYS A 62 11.84 19.02 -3.48
N VAL A 63 10.56 18.67 -3.54
CA VAL A 63 9.64 18.74 -2.40
C VAL A 63 9.82 17.51 -1.53
N ASP A 64 10.26 17.70 -0.29
CA ASP A 64 10.41 16.61 0.67
C ASP A 64 9.05 16.29 1.33
N PHE A 65 8.33 15.29 0.81
CA PHE A 65 7.07 14.83 1.42
C PHE A 65 7.31 14.13 2.77
N THR A 66 8.54 13.71 3.04
CA THR A 66 8.96 13.09 4.29
C THR A 66 8.97 14.05 5.49
N SER A 67 8.97 15.36 5.25
CA SER A 67 9.18 16.38 6.30
C SER A 67 8.00 16.57 7.26
N CYS A 68 6.84 15.96 7.00
CA CYS A 68 5.66 16.09 7.85
C CYS A 68 5.09 14.74 8.29
N PRO A 69 5.68 14.08 9.30
CA PRO A 69 5.14 12.83 9.85
C PRO A 69 3.70 12.97 10.38
N GLY A 70 3.30 14.19 10.79
CA GLY A 70 1.91 14.49 11.19
C GLY A 70 0.88 14.29 10.08
N VAL A 71 1.26 14.53 8.81
CA VAL A 71 0.37 14.31 7.65
C VAL A 71 0.15 12.81 7.45
N MET A 72 1.21 12.00 7.53
CA MET A 72 1.12 10.53 7.42
C MET A 72 0.21 9.94 8.51
N PHE A 73 0.32 10.44 9.74
CA PHE A 73 -0.57 10.04 10.83
C PHE A 73 -2.03 10.43 10.56
N ALA A 74 -2.28 11.67 10.12
CA ALA A 74 -3.62 12.13 9.81
C ALA A 74 -4.28 11.31 8.68
N LEU A 75 -3.56 11.03 7.58
CA LEU A 75 -4.06 10.20 6.49
C LEU A 75 -4.38 8.77 6.97
N SER A 76 -3.52 8.20 7.83
CA SER A 76 -3.75 6.88 8.42
C SER A 76 -5.02 6.86 9.30
N MET A 77 -5.24 7.91 10.09
CA MET A 77 -6.44 8.05 10.92
C MET A 77 -7.71 8.20 10.08
N VAL A 78 -7.66 8.96 8.98
CA VAL A 78 -8.78 9.08 8.04
C VAL A 78 -9.15 7.72 7.47
N LEU A 79 -8.16 6.95 7.02
CA LEU A 79 -8.40 5.61 6.49
C LEU A 79 -8.97 4.66 7.56
N LEU A 80 -8.44 4.69 8.79
CA LEU A 80 -8.92 3.86 9.88
C LEU A 80 -10.37 4.17 10.25
N LEU A 81 -10.71 5.45 10.42
CA LEU A 81 -12.05 5.87 10.80
C LEU A 81 -13.06 5.58 9.70
N THR A 82 -12.72 5.88 8.44
CA THR A 82 -13.59 5.57 7.29
C THR A 82 -13.76 4.06 7.10
N GLY A 83 -12.71 3.26 7.34
CA GLY A 83 -12.78 1.80 7.31
C GLY A 83 -13.65 1.23 8.44
N LEU A 84 -13.62 1.82 9.63
CA LEU A 84 -14.46 1.42 10.76
C LEU A 84 -15.94 1.75 10.51
N ILE A 85 -16.23 2.92 9.92
CA ILE A 85 -17.58 3.28 9.49
C ILE A 85 -18.07 2.32 8.41
N ALA A 86 -17.24 2.02 7.41
CA ALA A 86 -17.58 1.05 6.37
C ALA A 86 -17.86 -0.34 6.98
N ALA A 87 -17.00 -0.83 7.87
CA ALA A 87 -17.18 -2.13 8.53
C ALA A 87 -18.45 -2.21 9.39
N PHE A 88 -18.76 -1.13 10.13
CA PHE A 88 -19.96 -1.07 10.96
C PHE A 88 -21.24 -0.96 10.13
N THR A 89 -21.20 -0.36 8.94
CA THR A 89 -22.40 -0.22 8.08
C THR A 89 -22.77 -1.51 7.35
N VAL A 90 -21.81 -2.39 7.03
CA VAL A 90 -22.08 -3.70 6.37
C VAL A 90 -23.22 -4.51 7.02
N PRO A 91 -23.24 -4.76 8.35
CA PRO A 91 -24.31 -5.55 8.97
C PRO A 91 -25.69 -4.88 8.98
N PHE A 92 -25.78 -3.55 8.84
CA PHE A 92 -27.06 -2.82 8.85
C PHE A 92 -27.62 -2.55 7.45
N GLY A 93 -26.88 -2.91 6.40
CA GLY A 93 -27.27 -2.72 5.01
C GLY A 93 -26.09 -2.27 4.17
N TYR A 94 -25.87 -2.94 3.04
CA TYR A 94 -24.77 -2.60 2.14
C TYR A 94 -25.05 -1.27 1.42
N ILE A 95 -24.19 -0.28 1.66
CA ILE A 95 -24.30 1.05 1.06
C ILE A 95 -23.17 1.23 0.02
N PRO A 96 -23.46 1.13 -1.29
CA PRO A 96 -22.42 1.10 -2.32
C PRO A 96 -21.59 2.38 -2.40
N TRP A 97 -22.19 3.55 -2.18
CA TRP A 97 -21.48 4.83 -2.29
C TRP A 97 -20.41 5.02 -1.20
N ILE A 98 -20.63 4.52 0.02
CA ILE A 98 -19.64 4.58 1.11
C ILE A 98 -18.42 3.75 0.73
N GLN A 99 -18.62 2.55 0.15
CA GLN A 99 -17.52 1.71 -0.30
C GLN A 99 -16.74 2.37 -1.44
N THR A 100 -17.41 3.00 -2.40
CA THR A 100 -16.72 3.73 -3.49
C THR A 100 -15.89 4.90 -2.96
N VAL A 101 -16.43 5.68 -2.01
CA VAL A 101 -15.68 6.78 -1.37
C VAL A 101 -14.49 6.24 -0.57
N TYR A 102 -14.68 5.17 0.19
CA TYR A 102 -13.61 4.51 0.93
C TYR A 102 -12.49 4.01 0.00
N ALA A 103 -12.86 3.36 -1.10
CA ALA A 103 -11.90 2.87 -2.09
C ALA A 103 -11.15 4.01 -2.78
N GLY A 104 -11.85 5.08 -3.16
CA GLY A 104 -11.22 6.27 -3.75
C GLY A 104 -10.23 6.96 -2.79
N LEU A 105 -10.65 7.18 -1.54
CA LEU A 105 -9.78 7.76 -0.51
C LEU A 105 -8.58 6.85 -0.23
N GLY A 106 -8.79 5.54 -0.11
CA GLY A 106 -7.72 4.56 0.06
C GLY A 106 -6.68 4.63 -1.06
N ALA A 107 -7.12 4.64 -2.32
CA ALA A 107 -6.21 4.74 -3.47
C ALA A 107 -5.39 6.04 -3.45
N VAL A 108 -6.00 7.19 -3.13
CA VAL A 108 -5.29 8.49 -3.04
C VAL A 108 -4.32 8.51 -1.86
N ILE A 109 -4.72 8.00 -0.70
CA ILE A 109 -3.88 7.98 0.49
C ILE A 109 -2.66 7.09 0.28
N PHE A 110 -2.84 5.87 -0.25
CA PHE A 110 -1.72 4.96 -0.49
C PHE A 110 -0.81 5.40 -1.63
N THR A 111 -1.29 6.18 -2.60
CA THR A 111 -0.41 6.81 -3.59
C THR A 111 0.47 7.90 -2.98
N VAL A 112 -0.03 8.62 -1.98
CA VAL A 112 0.79 9.56 -1.18
C VAL A 112 1.80 8.80 -0.30
N PHE A 113 1.40 7.68 0.33
CA PHE A 113 2.34 6.83 1.06
C PHE A 113 3.45 6.28 0.15
N LEU A 114 3.09 5.80 -1.04
CA LEU A 114 4.04 5.36 -2.04
C LEU A 114 5.05 6.47 -2.40
N ALA A 115 4.60 7.72 -2.53
CA ALA A 115 5.49 8.86 -2.79
C ALA A 115 6.47 9.09 -1.62
N VAL A 116 6.00 9.00 -0.37
CA VAL A 116 6.86 9.18 0.81
C VAL A 116 7.85 8.03 0.97
N ASP A 117 7.40 6.78 0.84
CA ASP A 117 8.27 5.61 0.99
C ASP A 117 9.30 5.53 -0.17
N THR A 118 8.91 5.90 -1.40
CA THR A 118 9.88 6.04 -2.51
C THR A 118 10.91 7.14 -2.22
N GLN A 119 10.51 8.30 -1.70
CA GLN A 119 11.46 9.34 -1.32
C GLN A 119 12.39 8.93 -0.17
N LEU A 120 11.88 8.22 0.83
CA LEU A 120 12.68 7.66 1.91
C LEU A 120 13.73 6.66 1.39
N LEU A 121 13.35 5.81 0.44
CA LEU A 121 14.25 4.88 -0.24
C LEU A 121 15.31 5.61 -1.08
N LEU A 122 14.95 6.70 -1.76
CA LEU A 122 15.84 7.47 -2.63
C LEU A 122 16.76 8.44 -1.88
N GLY A 123 16.30 8.99 -0.76
CA GLY A 123 16.98 10.00 0.05
C GLY A 123 18.05 9.44 0.99
N ASN A 124 18.03 8.13 1.28
CA ASN A 124 18.96 7.49 2.22
C ASN A 124 20.39 7.25 1.63
N ARG A 125 20.86 8.10 0.72
CA ARG A 125 22.07 7.94 -0.11
C ARG A 125 23.42 8.05 0.62
N ARG A 126 23.48 8.24 1.95
CA ARG A 126 24.70 8.78 2.60
C ARG A 126 25.40 7.95 3.68
N ASN A 127 24.84 6.85 4.17
CA ASN A 127 25.60 5.94 5.03
C ASN A 127 25.23 4.52 4.65
N SER A 128 26.18 3.59 4.74
CA SER A 128 26.02 2.14 4.58
C SER A 128 24.68 1.66 5.14
N ILE A 129 23.65 1.63 4.30
CA ILE A 129 22.31 1.18 4.67
C ILE A 129 22.49 -0.29 5.02
N SER A 130 22.27 -0.67 6.27
CA SER A 130 22.28 -2.08 6.64
C SER A 130 21.29 -2.79 5.69
N PRO A 131 21.63 -3.96 5.11
CA PRO A 131 20.74 -4.69 4.20
C PRO A 131 19.31 -4.85 4.74
N GLU A 132 19.17 -4.83 6.07
CA GLU A 132 17.92 -4.84 6.83
C GLU A 132 16.99 -3.66 6.52
N GLU A 133 17.53 -2.44 6.40
CA GLU A 133 16.75 -1.23 6.13
C GLU A 133 16.22 -1.22 4.69
N HIS A 134 17.01 -1.71 3.73
CA HIS A 134 16.57 -1.90 2.35
C HIS A 134 15.40 -2.87 2.24
N ILE A 135 15.46 -4.00 2.95
CA ILE A 135 14.37 -4.99 2.99
C ILE A 135 13.09 -4.35 3.54
N ASN A 136 13.19 -3.61 4.65
CA ASN A 136 12.02 -3.00 5.26
C ASN A 136 11.43 -1.88 4.38
N GLY A 137 12.26 -1.12 3.65
CA GLY A 137 11.79 -0.15 2.67
C GLY A 137 11.07 -0.82 1.48
N ALA A 138 11.65 -1.89 0.94
CA ALA A 138 11.02 -2.67 -0.13
C ALA A 138 9.68 -3.29 0.31
N LEU A 139 9.58 -3.74 1.56
CA LEU A 139 8.34 -4.25 2.13
C LEU A 139 7.23 -3.19 2.18
N ARG A 140 7.56 -1.96 2.61
CA ARG A 140 6.58 -0.86 2.65
C ARG A 140 6.07 -0.53 1.26
N LEU A 141 6.98 -0.39 0.30
CA LEU A 141 6.66 -0.12 -1.09
C LEU A 141 5.77 -1.25 -1.69
N TYR A 142 6.07 -2.51 -1.37
CA TYR A 142 5.22 -3.64 -1.75
C TYR A 142 3.80 -3.54 -1.15
N MET A 143 3.69 -3.24 0.15
CA MET A 143 2.38 -3.09 0.79
C MET A 143 1.57 -1.97 0.14
N ASP A 144 2.18 -0.82 -0.13
CA ASP A 144 1.51 0.30 -0.78
C ASP A 144 0.96 -0.08 -2.16
N ILE A 145 1.76 -0.75 -2.99
CA ILE A 145 1.33 -1.23 -4.31
C ILE A 145 0.13 -2.19 -4.20
N VAL A 146 0.19 -3.16 -3.27
CA VAL A 146 -0.89 -4.13 -3.07
C VAL A 146 -2.18 -3.45 -2.60
N TYR A 147 -2.08 -2.46 -1.71
CA TYR A 147 -3.24 -1.70 -1.25
C TYR A 147 -3.81 -0.81 -2.35
N ILE A 148 -2.98 -0.10 -3.12
CA ILE A 148 -3.44 0.68 -4.30
C ILE A 148 -4.21 -0.24 -5.25
N PHE A 149 -3.63 -1.41 -5.60
CA PHE A 149 -4.29 -2.39 -6.45
C PHE A 149 -5.64 -2.83 -5.88
N THR A 150 -5.69 -3.16 -4.59
CA THR A 150 -6.92 -3.62 -3.92
C THR A 150 -8.00 -2.55 -3.93
N PHE A 151 -7.65 -1.28 -3.69
CA PHE A 151 -8.59 -0.17 -3.74
C PHE A 151 -9.07 0.13 -5.17
N LEU A 152 -8.17 0.09 -6.16
CA LEU A 152 -8.57 0.24 -7.57
C LEU A 152 -9.51 -0.88 -8.01
N LEU A 153 -9.25 -2.10 -7.57
CA LEU A 153 -10.10 -3.26 -7.83
C LEU A 153 -11.47 -3.15 -7.13
N GLN A 154 -11.55 -2.54 -5.94
CA GLN A 154 -12.85 -2.21 -5.33
C GLN A 154 -13.60 -1.10 -6.06
N LEU A 155 -12.91 -0.18 -6.73
CA LEU A 155 -13.49 0.98 -7.39
C LEU A 155 -13.96 0.67 -8.83
N ILE A 156 -13.14 -0.08 -9.58
CA ILE A 156 -13.31 -0.34 -11.02
C ILE A 156 -13.74 -1.80 -11.26
N GLY A 157 -13.53 -2.68 -10.29
CA GLY A 157 -13.74 -4.11 -10.45
C GLY A 157 -15.19 -4.48 -10.69
N SER A 158 -15.45 -5.13 -11.83
CA SER A 158 -16.70 -5.84 -12.06
C SER A 158 -16.60 -7.25 -11.47
N ARG A 159 -17.52 -7.60 -10.56
CA ARG A 159 -17.59 -8.93 -9.94
C ARG A 159 -18.00 -9.99 -10.97
N ASN A 160 -17.41 -11.18 -10.84
CA ASN A 160 -17.79 -12.37 -11.62
C ASN A 160 -19.13 -12.95 -11.18
#